data_AF-A0A4P5XQ38-F1
#
_entry.id   AF-A0A4P5XQ38-F1
#
_cell.length_a   1.000
_cell.length_b   1.000
_cell.length_c   1.000
_cell.angle_alpha   90.00
_cell.angle_beta   90.00
_cell.angle_gamma   90.00
#
_symmetry.space_group_name_H-M   'P 1'
#
loop_
_entity.id
_entity.type
_entity.pdbx_description
1 polymer ?
#
loop_
_entity_poly.entity_id
_entity_poly.type
_entity_poly.pdbx_seq_one_letter_code
_entity_poly.pdbx_strand_id
1 'polypeptide(L)'
;MSARQKLNQANFKAALVGGLVVGWLFQSFTAFVLATFLFVVASFYSGDIRLGGDYHYPSPPSPPSRPPMSQLLNRRRSRKWRN
;
A
#
# COMPACT_ATOMS: atom_id res chain seq x y z
N MET A 1 9.49 -0.92 -14.74
CA MET A 1 8.97 0.16 -13.87
C MET A 1 8.28 -0.45 -12.67
N SER A 2 8.68 -0.07 -11.46
CA SER A 2 8.05 -0.54 -10.22
C SER A 2 6.63 0.05 -10.08
N ALA A 3 5.73 -0.64 -9.36
CA ALA A 3 4.36 -0.16 -9.12
C ALA A 3 4.34 1.24 -8.48
N ARG A 4 5.33 1.56 -7.63
CA ARG A 4 5.53 2.88 -7.02
C ARG A 4 5.85 3.96 -8.05
N GLN A 5 6.72 3.68 -9.01
CA GLN A 5 7.04 4.65 -10.08
C GLN A 5 5.81 4.97 -10.92
N LYS A 6 4.96 3.98 -11.20
CA LYS A 6 3.70 4.19 -11.92
C LYS A 6 2.72 5.05 -11.12
N LEU A 7 2.58 4.78 -9.81
CA LEU A 7 1.71 5.55 -8.93
C LEU A 7 2.18 7.00 -8.77
N ASN A 8 3.48 7.21 -8.51
CA ASN A 8 4.08 8.54 -8.41
C ASN A 8 3.94 9.32 -9.72
N GLN A 9 4.10 8.65 -10.86
CA GLN A 9 3.91 9.28 -12.18
C GLN A 9 2.44 9.65 -12.41
N ALA A 10 1.49 8.82 -11.98
CA ALA A 10 0.07 9.12 -12.07
C ALA A 10 -0.30 10.33 -11.19
N ASN A 11 0.18 10.37 -9.95
CA ASN A 11 -0.07 11.48 -9.03
C ASN A 11 0.56 12.78 -9.51
N PHE A 12 1.77 12.72 -10.08
CA PHE A 12 2.39 13.90 -10.68
C PHE A 12 1.62 14.41 -11.89
N LYS A 13 1.13 13.51 -12.75
CA LYS A 13 0.24 13.90 -13.88
C LYS A 13 -1.06 14.50 -13.39
N ALA A 14 -1.69 13.91 -12.38
CA ALA A 14 -2.92 14.43 -11.79
C ALA A 14 -2.71 15.83 -11.20
N ALA A 15 -1.60 16.05 -10.49
CA ALA A 15 -1.24 17.36 -9.95
C ALA A 15 -1.01 18.41 -11.04
N LEU A 16 -0.34 18.05 -12.13
CA LEU A 16 -0.14 18.94 -13.28
C LEU A 16 -1.46 19.29 -13.97
N VAL A 17 -2.34 18.30 -14.18
CA VAL A 17 -3.65 18.53 -14.81
C VAL A 17 -4.53 19.39 -13.90
N GLY A 18 -4.60 19.08 -12.61
CA GLY A 18 -5.35 19.86 -11.62
C GLY A 18 -4.81 21.29 -11.51
N GLY A 19 -3.50 21.45 -11.45
CA GLY A 19 -2.85 22.76 -11.48
C GLY A 19 -3.17 23.54 -12.76
N LEU A 20 -3.14 22.88 -13.93
CA LEU A 20 -3.42 23.52 -15.23
C LEU A 20 -4.87 24.00 -15.30
N VAL A 21 -5.83 23.21 -14.81
CA VAL A 21 -7.24 23.63 -14.71
C VAL A 21 -7.37 24.88 -13.84
N VAL A 22 -6.73 24.90 -12.68
CA VAL A 22 -6.74 26.08 -11.78
C VAL A 22 -6.07 27.28 -12.44
N GLY A 23 -4.88 27.10 -13.02
CA GLY A 23 -4.17 28.16 -13.73
C GLY A 23 -4.96 28.75 -14.89
N TRP A 24 -5.70 27.91 -15.62
CA TRP A 24 -6.58 28.33 -16.70
C TRP A 24 -7.81 29.10 -16.17
N LEU A 25 -8.44 28.63 -15.09
CA LEU A 25 -9.56 29.32 -14.43
C LEU A 25 -9.20 30.74 -13.98
N PHE A 26 -7.99 30.90 -13.42
CA PHE A 26 -7.51 32.19 -12.92
C PHE A 26 -6.64 32.97 -13.93
N GLN A 27 -6.46 32.44 -15.16
CA GLN A 27 -5.59 32.99 -16.20
C GLN A 27 -4.20 33.41 -15.67
N SER A 28 -3.64 32.61 -14.76
CA SER A 28 -2.46 32.98 -13.99
C SER A 28 -1.48 31.82 -13.85
N PHE A 29 -0.23 32.09 -14.25
CA PHE A 29 0.87 31.14 -14.10
C PHE A 29 1.22 30.91 -12.62
N THR A 30 1.11 31.92 -11.77
CA THR A 30 1.37 31.76 -10.33
C THR A 30 0.31 30.88 -9.68
N ALA A 31 -0.96 31.02 -10.07
CA ALA A 31 -2.04 30.14 -9.61
C ALA A 31 -1.81 28.67 -10.05
N PHE A 32 -1.33 28.46 -11.29
CA PHE A 32 -0.91 27.14 -11.77
C PHE A 32 0.16 26.50 -10.88
N VAL A 33 1.27 27.22 -10.64
CA VAL A 33 2.40 26.70 -9.85
C VAL A 33 1.96 26.41 -8.41
N LEU A 34 1.22 27.34 -7.79
CA LEU A 34 0.75 27.21 -6.42
C LEU A 34 -0.18 25.99 -6.25
N ALA A 35 -1.15 25.83 -7.17
CA ALA A 35 -2.07 24.71 -7.13
C ALA A 35 -1.37 23.37 -7.36
N THR A 36 -0.47 23.30 -8.35
CA THR A 36 0.32 22.08 -8.61
C THR A 36 1.14 21.69 -7.39
N PHE A 37 1.79 22.66 -6.74
CA PHE A 37 2.56 22.43 -5.52
C PHE A 37 1.68 21.90 -4.37
N LEU A 38 0.51 22.52 -4.14
CA LEU A 38 -0.44 22.08 -3.13
C LEU A 38 -0.95 20.66 -3.39
N PHE A 39 -1.26 20.30 -4.63
CA PHE A 39 -1.66 18.94 -4.99
C PHE A 39 -0.55 17.92 -4.67
N VAL A 40 0.70 18.23 -5.05
CA VAL A 40 1.83 17.34 -4.76
C VAL A 40 2.02 17.18 -3.25
N VAL A 41 2.01 18.27 -2.48
CA VAL A 41 2.15 18.24 -1.01
C VAL A 41 0.98 17.49 -0.36
N ALA A 42 -0.26 17.70 -0.82
CA ALA A 42 -1.43 16.99 -0.33
C ALA A 42 -1.33 15.49 -0.59
N SER A 43 -0.86 15.07 -1.78
CA SER A 43 -0.61 13.66 -2.10
C SER A 43 0.48 13.04 -1.24
N PHE A 44 1.50 13.81 -0.83
CA PHE A 44 2.49 13.35 0.16
C PHE A 44 1.86 13.19 1.55
N TYR A 45 1.10 14.17 2.02
CA TYR A 45 0.51 14.15 3.36
C TYR A 45 -0.59 13.09 3.52
N SER A 46 -1.34 12.82 2.44
CA SER A 46 -2.37 11.78 2.39
C SER A 46 -1.80 10.35 2.35
N GLY A 47 -0.48 10.19 2.22
CA GLY A 47 0.17 8.88 2.11
C GLY A 47 -0.02 8.19 0.75
N ASP A 48 -0.56 8.92 -0.23
CA ASP A 48 -0.73 8.46 -1.60
C ASP A 48 0.64 8.35 -2.30
N ILE A 49 1.55 9.28 -2.00
CA ILE A 49 2.97 9.15 -2.36
C ILE A 49 3.74 8.54 -1.18
N ARG A 50 4.01 7.23 -1.26
CA ARG A 50 4.80 6.53 -0.23
C ARG A 50 6.31 6.76 -0.44
N LEU A 51 6.87 7.70 0.33
CA LEU A 51 8.32 7.96 0.44
C LEU A 51 9.06 6.87 1.24
N GLY A 52 8.38 6.27 2.23
CA GLY A 52 8.92 5.24 3.11
C GLY A 52 8.75 3.86 2.51
N GLY A 53 9.86 3.12 2.42
CA GLY A 53 9.86 1.71 2.07
C GLY A 53 9.34 0.84 3.20
N ASP A 54 8.05 0.92 3.52
CA ASP A 54 7.41 -0.14 4.27
C ASP A 54 7.21 -1.31 3.31
N TYR A 55 8.28 -2.09 3.19
CA TYR A 55 8.17 -3.49 2.84
C TYR A 55 7.38 -4.17 3.95
N HIS A 56 6.06 -4.03 3.96
CA HIS A 56 5.25 -5.18 4.30
C HIS A 56 5.49 -6.20 3.20
N TYR A 57 6.62 -6.90 3.33
CA TYR A 57 6.73 -8.27 2.85
C TYR A 57 5.45 -8.94 3.37
N PRO A 58 4.57 -9.51 2.50
CA PRO A 58 3.66 -10.50 3.03
C PRO A 58 4.55 -11.53 3.69
N SER A 59 4.50 -11.63 5.02
CA SER A 59 5.20 -12.68 5.74
C SER A 59 4.91 -13.98 4.99
N PRO A 60 5.94 -14.76 4.57
CA PRO A 60 5.68 -16.03 3.92
C PRO A 60 4.71 -16.80 4.82
N PRO A 61 3.67 -17.46 4.27
CA PRO A 61 2.74 -18.21 5.07
C PRO A 61 3.55 -19.13 5.96
N SER A 62 3.37 -19.00 7.28
CA SER A 62 4.01 -19.83 8.27
C SER A 62 3.84 -21.29 7.81
N PRO A 63 4.92 -22.10 7.73
CA PRO A 63 4.76 -23.51 7.40
C PRO A 63 3.74 -24.11 8.38
N PRO A 64 2.82 -24.98 7.92
CA PRO A 64 1.78 -25.53 8.76
C PRO A 64 2.43 -26.08 10.02
N SER A 65 2.02 -25.51 11.17
CA SER A 65 2.54 -25.90 12.47
C SER A 65 2.32 -27.40 12.60
N ARG A 66 3.42 -28.17 12.62
CA ARG A 66 3.36 -29.61 12.83
C ARG A 66 2.53 -29.82 14.11
N PRO A 67 1.42 -30.57 14.08
CA PRO A 67 0.58 -30.72 15.25
C PRO A 67 1.45 -31.25 16.40
N PRO A 68 1.34 -30.67 17.60
CA PRO A 68 2.17 -31.08 18.72
C PRO A 68 1.98 -32.57 18.95
N MET A 69 3.08 -33.29 19.21
CA MET A 69 3.11 -34.75 19.33
C MET A 69 2.10 -35.27 20.39
N SER A 70 1.74 -34.43 21.36
CA SER A 70 0.68 -34.66 22.34
C SER A 70 -0.71 -34.91 21.72
N GLN A 71 -1.07 -34.20 20.63
CA GLN A 71 -2.33 -34.41 19.93
C GLN A 71 -2.36 -35.75 19.16
N LEU A 72 -1.23 -36.18 18.60
CA LEU A 72 -1.12 -37.49 17.94
C LEU A 72 -1.22 -38.64 18.95
N LEU A 73 -0.64 -38.47 20.14
CA LEU A 73 -0.70 -39.49 21.20
C LEU A 73 -2.13 -39.65 21.74
N ASN A 74 -2.84 -38.55 21.98
CA ASN A 74 -4.22 -38.60 22.47
C ASN A 74 -5.17 -39.26 21.46
N ARG A 75 -4.96 -39.03 20.16
CA ARG A 75 -5.79 -39.65 19.10
C ARG A 75 -5.59 -41.16 19.02
N ARG A 76 -4.37 -41.67 19.22
CA ARG A 76 -4.11 -43.12 19.30
C ARG A 76 -4.72 -43.74 20.56
N ARG A 77 -4.61 -43.06 21.71
CA ARG A 77 -5.19 -43.56 22.96
C ARG A 77 -6.71 -43.65 22.87
N SER A 78 -7.38 -42.62 22.33
CA SER A 78 -8.84 -42.62 22.15
C SER A 78 -9.36 -43.76 21.28
N ARG A 79 -8.63 -44.16 20.22
CA ARG A 79 -9.03 -45.32 19.39
C ARG A 79 -8.93 -46.66 20.11
N LYS A 80 -8.03 -46.80 21.09
CA LYS A 80 -7.83 -48.08 21.80
C LYS A 80 -8.94 -48.37 22.83
N TRP A 81 -9.68 -47.36 23.25
CA TRP A 81 -10.79 -47.50 24.21
C TRP A 81 -12.14 -47.77 23.55
N ARG A 82 -12.20 -47.88 22.21
CA ARG A 82 -13.44 -48.03 21.45
C ARG A 82 -13.65 -49.42 20.84
N ASN A 83 -12.81 -50.38 21.20
CA ASN A 83 -12.99 -51.81 20.92
C ASN A 83 -13.08 -52.57 22.24
#